data_AF-A0A8B7N9Z5-F1
#
_entry.id   AF-A0A8B7N9Z5-F1
#
_cell.length_a   1.000
_cell.length_b   1.000
_cell.length_c   1.000
_cell.angle_alpha   90.00
_cell.angle_beta   90.00
_cell.angle_gamma   90.00
#
_symmetry.space_group_name_H-M   'P 1'
#
loop_
_entity.id
_entity.type
_entity.pdbx_description
1 polymer ?
#
loop_
_entity_poly.entity_id
_entity_poly.type
_entity_poly.pdbx_seq_one_letter_code
_entity_poly.pdbx_strand_id
1 'polypeptide(L)'
;MMKLKSVGLVLLLTATFAYSGVDGANACATALNSKLHNADLNSAFSACMSDPAGLAALTAIGGNSGCGGYNFAVGDLKCEVGAAPFMKCVAGKLGYLNANGSINATKILAQYKTYATSDPTCKVAQYNFAAKKCGTTIKNYAFLAKAACIATATDQYTG
;
A
#
# COMPACT_ATOMS: atom_id res chain seq x y z
N MET A 1 25.60 62.09 2.47
CA MET A 1 25.22 60.78 1.89
C MET A 1 26.11 59.71 2.49
N MET A 2 25.56 58.92 3.42
CA MET A 2 26.23 57.77 4.06
C MET A 2 26.18 56.55 3.13
N LYS A 3 27.26 55.77 3.07
CA LYS A 3 27.19 54.33 2.75
C LYS A 3 28.19 53.59 3.63
N LEU A 4 27.65 52.92 4.65
CA LEU A 4 28.37 51.99 5.51
C LEU A 4 28.90 50.81 4.69
N LYS A 5 30.16 50.46 4.95
CA LYS A 5 30.81 49.24 4.46
C LYS A 5 30.15 48.01 5.09
N SER A 6 29.99 46.99 4.25
CA SER A 6 29.31 45.71 4.47
C SER A 6 29.72 45.03 5.78
N VAL A 7 28.70 44.68 6.56
CA VAL A 7 28.77 43.98 7.85
C VAL A 7 29.10 42.52 7.63
N GLY A 8 30.06 42.03 8.44
CA GLY A 8 30.60 40.69 8.37
C GLY A 8 29.57 39.57 8.57
N LEU A 9 29.72 38.57 7.69
CA LEU A 9 29.67 37.13 7.95
C LEU A 9 28.94 36.70 9.25
N VAL A 10 27.63 36.45 9.16
CA VAL A 10 26.90 35.70 10.18
C VAL A 10 26.80 34.25 9.71
N LEU A 11 27.39 33.34 10.50
CA LEU A 11 27.35 31.90 10.31
C LEU A 11 25.91 31.39 10.14
N LEU A 12 25.62 30.80 8.99
CA LEU A 12 24.45 29.97 8.76
C LEU A 12 24.65 28.61 9.45
N LEU A 13 24.22 28.52 10.70
CA LEU A 13 23.92 27.25 11.35
C LEU A 13 22.72 26.63 10.64
N THR A 14 22.98 25.73 9.69
CA THR A 14 21.97 24.79 9.20
C THR A 14 21.65 23.81 10.32
N ALA A 15 20.68 24.17 11.16
CA ALA A 15 20.03 23.23 12.03
C ALA A 15 19.35 22.17 11.15
N THR A 16 19.98 21.00 11.06
CA THR A 16 19.32 19.76 10.65
C THR A 16 18.04 19.62 11.44
N PHE A 17 16.94 19.78 10.72
CA PHE A 17 15.56 19.50 11.07
C PHE A 17 15.48 18.27 11.98
N ALA A 18 15.37 18.55 13.28
CA ALA A 18 14.68 17.66 14.19
C ALA A 18 13.20 17.70 13.77
N TYR A 19 12.82 16.82 12.84
CA TYR A 19 11.41 16.50 12.64
C TYR A 19 10.99 15.74 13.90
N SER A 20 10.54 16.53 14.88
CA SER A 20 9.82 16.12 16.07
C SER A 20 8.90 14.96 15.70
N GLY A 21 9.12 13.83 16.37
CA GLY A 21 8.28 12.65 16.27
C GLY A 21 6.83 13.04 16.43
N VAL A 22 6.09 12.96 15.33
CA VAL A 22 4.64 12.87 15.40
C VAL A 22 4.37 11.43 15.84
N ASP A 23 4.23 11.26 17.14
CA ASP A 23 3.54 10.11 17.71
C ASP A 23 2.23 9.87 16.93
N GLY A 24 2.13 8.71 16.27
CA GLY A 24 0.84 8.17 15.85
C GLY A 24 0.78 7.40 14.54
N ALA A 25 1.71 7.61 13.60
CA ALA A 25 1.69 6.89 12.32
C ALA A 25 3.04 6.23 12.05
N ASN A 26 3.03 4.91 11.98
CA ASN A 26 4.20 4.14 11.63
C ASN A 26 4.66 4.43 10.22
N ALA A 27 5.90 4.92 10.08
CA ALA A 27 6.48 5.31 8.81
C ALA A 27 6.38 4.23 7.73
N CYS A 28 6.54 2.95 8.10
CA CYS A 28 6.37 1.85 7.16
C CYS A 28 4.95 1.79 6.59
N ALA A 29 3.95 1.90 7.46
CA ALA A 29 2.54 1.87 7.08
C ALA A 29 2.18 3.11 6.24
N THR A 30 2.61 4.30 6.67
CA THR A 30 2.37 5.56 5.95
C THR A 30 2.95 5.52 4.55
N ALA A 31 4.22 5.13 4.41
CA ALA A 31 4.88 5.05 3.11
C ALA A 31 4.24 3.99 2.20
N LEU A 32 3.92 2.82 2.75
CA LEU A 32 3.24 1.76 2.01
C LEU A 32 1.88 2.21 1.49
N ASN A 33 1.02 2.76 2.35
CA ASN A 33 -0.33 3.19 1.99
C ASN A 33 -0.30 4.34 0.98
N SER A 34 0.58 5.33 1.18
CA SER A 34 0.74 6.45 0.25
C SER A 34 1.12 5.99 -1.16
N LYS A 35 2.03 5.01 -1.29
CA LYS A 35 2.45 4.47 -2.59
C LYS A 35 1.45 3.50 -3.21
N LEU A 36 0.62 2.85 -2.40
CA LEU A 36 -0.47 1.98 -2.88
C LEU A 36 -1.65 2.79 -3.44
N HIS A 37 -2.01 3.90 -2.82
CA HIS A 37 -3.04 4.82 -3.32
C HIS A 37 -2.51 5.70 -4.47
N ASN A 38 -1.99 5.06 -5.52
CA ASN A 38 -1.43 5.71 -6.68
C ASN A 38 -2.41 5.75 -7.87
N ALA A 39 -2.06 6.55 -8.88
CA ALA A 39 -2.87 6.72 -10.08
C ALA A 39 -3.05 5.41 -10.87
N ASP A 40 -2.06 4.52 -10.85
CA ASP A 40 -2.13 3.24 -11.55
C ASP A 40 -3.18 2.31 -10.93
N LEU A 41 -3.26 2.25 -9.60
CA LEU A 41 -4.31 1.50 -8.90
C LEU A 41 -5.69 2.06 -9.24
N ASN A 42 -5.87 3.39 -9.19
CA ASN A 42 -7.14 4.04 -9.53
C ASN A 42 -7.54 3.81 -11.00
N SER A 43 -6.57 3.86 -11.91
CA SER A 43 -6.77 3.57 -13.33
C SER A 43 -7.14 2.11 -13.56
N ALA A 44 -6.45 1.18 -12.90
CA ALA A 44 -6.74 -0.25 -12.96
C ALA A 44 -8.15 -0.56 -12.43
N PHE A 45 -8.55 0.03 -11.30
CA PHE A 45 -9.91 -0.09 -10.76
C PHE A 45 -10.94 0.43 -11.76
N SER A 46 -10.75 1.63 -12.30
CA SER A 46 -11.66 2.22 -13.29
C SER A 46 -11.80 1.33 -14.53
N ALA A 47 -10.69 0.87 -15.10
CA ALA A 47 -10.69 0.00 -16.26
C ALA A 47 -11.41 -1.35 -15.99
N CYS A 48 -11.21 -1.92 -14.81
CA CYS A 48 -11.84 -3.18 -14.43
C CYS A 48 -13.31 -3.06 -14.02
N MET A 49 -13.76 -1.87 -13.60
CA MET A 49 -15.19 -1.59 -13.41
C MET A 49 -15.92 -1.45 -14.74
N SER A 50 -15.23 -1.01 -15.79
CA SER A 50 -15.78 -0.99 -17.16
C SER A 50 -15.73 -2.35 -17.86
N ASP A 51 -14.97 -3.30 -17.34
CA ASP A 51 -14.94 -4.68 -17.85
C ASP A 51 -16.22 -5.43 -17.45
N PRO A 52 -16.96 -6.04 -18.40
CA PRO A 52 -18.22 -6.71 -18.08
C PRO A 52 -18.08 -7.83 -17.03
N ALA A 53 -16.98 -8.59 -17.04
CA ALA A 53 -16.76 -9.65 -16.06
C ALA A 53 -16.37 -9.09 -14.69
N GLY A 54 -15.57 -8.02 -14.66
CA GLY A 54 -15.25 -7.29 -13.45
C GLY A 54 -16.50 -6.67 -12.80
N LEU A 55 -17.34 -6.02 -13.59
CA LEU A 55 -18.60 -5.43 -13.14
C LEU A 55 -19.57 -6.49 -12.61
N ALA A 56 -19.74 -7.60 -13.34
CA ALA A 56 -20.61 -8.70 -12.91
C ALA A 56 -20.17 -9.28 -11.56
N ALA A 57 -18.87 -9.44 -11.32
CA ALA A 57 -18.35 -9.90 -10.04
C ALA A 57 -18.66 -8.92 -8.90
N LEU A 58 -18.51 -7.61 -9.12
CA LEU A 58 -18.86 -6.57 -8.14
C LEU A 58 -20.36 -6.53 -7.84
N THR A 59 -21.20 -6.61 -8.87
CA THR A 59 -22.65 -6.66 -8.71
C THR A 59 -23.09 -7.91 -7.95
N ALA A 60 -22.49 -9.07 -8.24
CA ALA A 60 -22.80 -10.32 -7.56
C ALA A 60 -22.49 -10.25 -6.06
N ILE A 61 -21.35 -9.67 -5.67
CA ILE A 61 -21.02 -9.56 -4.25
C ILE A 61 -21.87 -8.52 -3.52
N GLY A 62 -22.21 -7.42 -4.19
CA GLY A 62 -23.01 -6.33 -3.64
C GLY A 62 -24.49 -6.69 -3.46
N GLY A 63 -25.06 -7.47 -4.40
CA GLY A 63 -26.49 -7.80 -4.42
C GLY A 63 -26.87 -9.08 -3.68
N ASN A 64 -26.00 -10.10 -3.61
CA ASN A 64 -26.42 -11.46 -3.24
C ASN A 64 -25.74 -12.09 -2.01
N SER A 65 -24.67 -11.50 -1.46
CA SER A 65 -23.85 -12.15 -0.42
C SER A 65 -23.68 -11.36 0.89
N GLY A 66 -24.36 -10.22 1.02
CA GLY A 66 -24.17 -9.32 2.17
C GLY A 66 -22.80 -8.67 2.20
N CYS A 67 -22.12 -8.59 1.05
CA CYS A 67 -20.82 -7.92 0.87
C CYS A 67 -21.00 -6.52 0.26
N GLY A 68 -22.18 -5.91 0.42
CA GLY A 68 -22.43 -4.53 0.02
C GLY A 68 -21.44 -3.59 0.72
N GLY A 69 -20.70 -2.80 -0.04
CA GLY A 69 -19.66 -1.93 0.51
C GLY A 69 -18.37 -2.65 0.93
N TYR A 70 -18.12 -3.87 0.43
CA TYR A 70 -16.89 -4.61 0.72
C TYR A 70 -15.63 -3.77 0.49
N ASN A 71 -14.77 -3.74 1.51
CA ASN A 71 -13.51 -3.03 1.49
C ASN A 71 -12.39 -4.01 1.11
N PHE A 72 -11.75 -3.80 -0.04
CA PHE A 72 -10.65 -4.66 -0.54
C PHE A 72 -9.41 -4.68 0.37
N ALA A 73 -9.32 -3.79 1.35
CA ALA A 73 -8.27 -3.77 2.36
C ALA A 73 -8.60 -4.58 3.62
N VAL A 74 -9.89 -4.80 3.92
CA VAL A 74 -10.35 -5.56 5.09
C VAL A 74 -11.71 -6.17 4.81
N GLY A 75 -11.85 -7.49 4.92
CA GLY A 75 -13.18 -8.08 5.02
C GLY A 75 -13.21 -9.60 4.98
N ASP A 76 -14.43 -10.12 4.99
CA ASP A 76 -14.67 -11.56 5.09
C ASP A 76 -14.14 -12.33 3.88
N LEU A 77 -13.60 -13.53 4.14
CA LEU A 77 -13.11 -14.44 3.11
C LEU A 77 -14.16 -14.71 2.02
N LYS A 78 -15.45 -14.79 2.38
CA LYS A 78 -16.54 -14.96 1.41
C LYS A 78 -16.58 -13.83 0.38
N CYS A 79 -16.32 -12.60 0.82
CA CYS A 79 -16.35 -11.41 -0.03
C CYS A 79 -15.07 -11.32 -0.88
N GLU A 80 -13.91 -11.71 -0.33
CA GLU A 80 -12.68 -11.86 -1.12
C GLU A 80 -12.85 -12.86 -2.28
N VAL A 81 -13.47 -14.01 -2.02
CA VAL A 81 -13.71 -15.04 -3.05
C VAL A 81 -14.61 -14.49 -4.16
N GLY A 82 -15.72 -13.83 -3.79
CA GLY A 82 -16.62 -13.24 -4.79
C GLY A 82 -16.01 -12.07 -5.56
N ALA A 83 -15.15 -11.28 -4.90
CA ALA A 83 -14.41 -10.17 -5.51
C ALA A 83 -13.21 -10.63 -6.36
N ALA A 84 -12.80 -11.90 -6.27
CA ALA A 84 -11.60 -12.42 -6.91
C ALA A 84 -11.52 -12.18 -8.43
N PRO A 85 -12.61 -12.32 -9.23
CA PRO A 85 -12.55 -12.03 -10.66
C PRO A 85 -12.24 -10.55 -10.94
N PHE A 86 -12.82 -9.63 -10.17
CA PHE A 86 -12.53 -8.20 -10.28
C PHE A 86 -11.08 -7.91 -9.87
N MET A 87 -10.64 -8.41 -8.72
CA MET A 87 -9.26 -8.21 -8.25
C MET A 87 -8.20 -8.88 -9.14
N LYS A 88 -8.57 -9.95 -9.84
CA LYS A 88 -7.73 -10.55 -10.89
C LYS A 88 -7.53 -9.60 -12.07
N CYS A 89 -8.59 -8.92 -12.53
CA CYS A 89 -8.45 -7.88 -13.56
C CYS A 89 -7.50 -6.77 -13.09
N VAL A 90 -7.70 -6.25 -11.87
CA VAL A 90 -6.86 -5.18 -11.30
C VAL A 90 -5.40 -5.63 -11.23
N ALA A 91 -5.14 -6.85 -10.72
CA ALA A 91 -3.81 -7.43 -10.70
C ALA A 91 -3.20 -7.57 -12.11
N GLY A 92 -3.99 -7.91 -13.12
CA GLY A 92 -3.56 -7.96 -14.51
C GLY A 92 -3.06 -6.62 -15.02
N LYS A 93 -3.82 -5.55 -14.78
CA LYS A 93 -3.45 -4.18 -15.20
C LYS A 93 -2.19 -3.66 -14.49
N LEU A 94 -1.98 -4.06 -13.24
CA LEU A 94 -0.79 -3.71 -12.46
C LEU A 94 0.43 -4.61 -12.77
N GLY A 95 0.28 -5.59 -13.67
CA GLY A 95 1.35 -6.54 -14.00
C GLY A 95 1.70 -7.48 -12.84
N TYR A 96 0.75 -7.76 -11.96
CA TYR A 96 0.90 -8.64 -10.80
C TYR A 96 0.58 -10.11 -11.08
N LEU A 97 0.21 -10.44 -12.31
CA LEU A 97 -0.06 -11.81 -12.73
C LEU A 97 1.19 -12.47 -13.33
N ASN A 98 1.34 -13.77 -13.06
CA ASN A 98 2.22 -14.64 -13.82
C ASN A 98 1.61 -14.94 -15.20
N ALA A 99 2.39 -15.55 -16.10
CA ALA A 99 1.94 -15.92 -17.45
C ALA A 99 0.72 -16.87 -17.45
N ASN A 100 0.57 -17.71 -16.41
CA ASN A 100 -0.59 -18.59 -16.23
C ASN A 100 -1.81 -17.89 -15.60
N GLY A 101 -1.75 -16.57 -15.38
CA GLY A 101 -2.81 -15.78 -14.76
C GLY A 101 -2.94 -15.92 -13.23
N SER A 102 -2.03 -16.64 -12.56
CA SER A 102 -1.96 -16.68 -11.10
C SER A 102 -1.33 -15.41 -10.54
N ILE A 103 -1.63 -15.05 -9.29
CA ILE A 103 -1.00 -13.90 -8.62
C ILE A 103 0.50 -14.16 -8.38
N ASN A 104 1.35 -13.16 -8.64
CA ASN A 104 2.77 -13.19 -8.33
C ASN A 104 3.03 -12.54 -6.96
N ALA A 105 2.83 -13.31 -5.89
CA ALA A 105 2.97 -12.82 -4.53
C ALA A 105 4.39 -12.31 -4.22
N THR A 106 5.44 -12.97 -4.76
CA THR A 106 6.83 -12.55 -4.56
C THR A 106 7.07 -11.15 -5.11
N LYS A 107 6.61 -10.86 -6.34
CA LYS A 107 6.73 -9.54 -6.95
C LYS A 107 6.02 -8.47 -6.13
N ILE A 108 4.79 -8.74 -5.71
CA ILE A 108 3.97 -7.80 -4.94
C ILE A 108 4.62 -7.48 -3.59
N LEU A 109 5.07 -8.50 -2.85
CA LEU A 109 5.69 -8.30 -1.54
C LEU A 109 7.05 -7.60 -1.62
N ALA A 110 7.81 -7.82 -2.70
CA ALA A 110 9.02 -7.06 -2.97
C ALA A 110 8.69 -5.58 -3.22
N GLN A 111 7.66 -5.29 -4.01
CA GLN A 111 7.21 -3.93 -4.28
C GLN A 111 6.70 -3.22 -3.02
N TYR A 112 5.93 -3.92 -2.18
CA TYR A 112 5.48 -3.38 -0.89
C TYR A 112 6.64 -3.07 0.05
N LYS A 113 7.69 -3.89 0.04
CA LYS A 113 8.92 -3.61 0.78
C LYS A 113 9.56 -2.32 0.29
N THR A 114 9.77 -2.20 -1.03
CA THR A 114 10.31 -0.98 -1.64
C THR A 114 9.49 0.26 -1.31
N TYR A 115 8.16 0.13 -1.30
CA TYR A 115 7.26 1.22 -0.93
C TYR A 115 7.39 1.62 0.54
N ALA A 116 7.31 0.65 1.45
CA ALA A 116 7.43 0.90 2.89
C ALA A 116 8.80 1.52 3.24
N THR A 117 9.89 0.97 2.69
CA THR A 117 11.26 1.44 2.98
C THR A 117 11.71 2.60 2.10
N SER A 118 10.81 3.19 1.31
CA SER A 118 11.10 4.46 0.63
C SER A 118 11.17 5.63 1.62
N ASP A 119 10.53 5.47 2.79
CA ASP A 119 10.75 6.33 3.94
C ASP A 119 11.95 5.78 4.75
N PRO A 120 13.02 6.59 4.95
CA PRO A 120 14.21 6.15 5.67
C PRO A 120 13.96 5.86 7.16
N THR A 121 12.84 6.31 7.72
CA THR A 121 12.45 6.03 9.11
C THR A 121 11.79 4.65 9.26
N CYS A 122 11.32 4.05 8.15
CA CYS A 122 10.87 2.66 8.14
C CYS A 122 12.07 1.69 8.16
N LYS A 123 12.26 0.97 9.27
CA LYS A 123 13.31 -0.05 9.37
C LYS A 123 12.94 -1.30 8.56
N VAL A 124 13.89 -1.82 7.78
CA VAL A 124 13.71 -3.08 7.03
C VAL A 124 13.28 -4.25 7.96
N ALA A 125 13.81 -4.30 9.17
CA ALA A 125 13.44 -5.31 10.17
C ALA A 125 11.96 -5.23 10.57
N GLN A 126 11.42 -4.02 10.72
CA GLN A 126 10.02 -3.77 11.05
C GLN A 126 9.09 -4.26 9.93
N TYR A 127 9.40 -3.92 8.67
CA TYR A 127 8.66 -4.46 7.52
C TYR A 127 8.74 -5.98 7.45
N ASN A 128 9.94 -6.55 7.59
CA ASN A 128 10.13 -8.01 7.50
C ASN A 128 9.37 -8.74 8.62
N PHE A 129 9.32 -8.18 9.84
CA PHE A 129 8.50 -8.70 10.93
C PHE A 129 7.02 -8.75 10.54
N ALA A 130 6.48 -7.64 10.05
CA ALA A 130 5.08 -7.55 9.62
C ALA A 130 4.76 -8.49 8.45
N ALA A 131 5.61 -8.54 7.43
CA ALA A 131 5.48 -9.44 6.29
C ALA A 131 5.50 -10.93 6.73
N LYS A 132 6.36 -11.29 7.69
CA LYS A 132 6.39 -12.64 8.28
C LYS A 132 5.09 -12.93 9.03
N LYS A 133 4.60 -11.99 9.84
CA LYS A 133 3.37 -12.14 10.62
C LYS A 133 2.14 -12.32 9.73
N CYS A 134 2.05 -11.56 8.64
CA CYS A 134 0.95 -11.64 7.68
C CYS A 134 1.07 -12.81 6.70
N GLY A 135 2.23 -13.46 6.63
CA GLY A 135 2.53 -14.54 5.69
C GLY A 135 2.70 -14.06 4.24
N THR A 136 3.38 -14.87 3.45
CA THR A 136 3.79 -14.51 2.07
C THR A 136 2.78 -14.91 0.98
N THR A 137 1.77 -15.71 1.33
CA THR A 137 0.76 -16.14 0.36
C THR A 137 -0.32 -15.06 0.18
N ILE A 138 -0.75 -14.85 -1.06
CA ILE A 138 -1.91 -14.03 -1.43
C ILE A 138 -2.95 -14.97 -2.05
N LYS A 139 -4.10 -15.12 -1.38
CA LYS A 139 -5.23 -15.91 -1.88
C LYS A 139 -6.26 -14.98 -2.53
N ASN A 140 -7.09 -15.50 -3.44
CA ASN A 140 -8.22 -14.78 -4.05
C ASN A 140 -7.86 -13.42 -4.68
N TYR A 141 -6.61 -13.24 -5.11
CA TYR A 141 -6.10 -11.95 -5.59
C TYR A 141 -6.25 -10.80 -4.56
N ALA A 142 -6.38 -11.11 -3.26
CA ALA A 142 -6.57 -10.15 -2.16
C ALA A 142 -5.25 -9.44 -1.75
N PHE A 143 -4.54 -8.84 -2.71
CA PHE A 143 -3.25 -8.20 -2.47
C PHE A 143 -3.38 -6.89 -1.68
N LEU A 144 -4.53 -6.22 -1.72
CA LEU A 144 -4.81 -5.03 -0.90
C LEU A 144 -5.02 -5.39 0.58
N ALA A 145 -5.78 -6.45 0.86
CA ALA A 145 -5.89 -6.99 2.22
C ALA A 145 -4.52 -7.42 2.78
N LYS A 146 -3.65 -7.98 1.92
CA LYS A 146 -2.27 -8.28 2.31
C LYS A 146 -1.49 -7.02 2.72
N ALA A 147 -1.59 -5.95 1.93
CA ALA A 147 -0.93 -4.69 2.26
C ALA A 147 -1.42 -4.11 3.59
N ALA A 148 -2.74 -4.10 3.80
CA ALA A 148 -3.36 -3.62 5.03
C ALA A 148 -2.88 -4.42 6.25
N CYS A 149 -2.85 -5.75 6.16
CA CYS A 149 -2.27 -6.59 7.23
C CYS A 149 -0.84 -6.17 7.56
N ILE A 150 0.01 -5.98 6.55
CA ILE A 150 1.41 -5.60 6.75
C ILE A 150 1.49 -4.23 7.43
N ALA A 151 0.76 -3.24 6.91
CA ALA A 151 0.70 -1.89 7.48
C ALA A 151 0.25 -1.89 8.95
N THR A 152 -0.73 -2.70 9.33
CA THR A 152 -1.16 -2.81 10.74
C THR A 152 -0.14 -3.58 11.59
N ALA A 153 0.47 -4.63 11.05
CA ALA A 153 1.42 -5.46 11.80
C ALA A 153 2.76 -4.77 12.05
N THR A 154 3.11 -3.72 11.29
CA THR A 154 4.34 -2.95 11.55
C THR A 154 4.30 -2.23 12.90
N ASP A 155 3.12 -1.92 13.44
CA ASP A 155 2.95 -1.24 14.75
C ASP A 155 3.29 -2.15 15.93
N GLN A 156 3.32 -3.46 15.69
CA GLN A 156 3.52 -4.47 16.72
C GLN A 156 5.00 -4.86 16.86
N TYR A 157 5.88 -4.18 16.14
CA TYR A 157 7.32 -4.40 16.19
C TYR A 157 7.93 -3.61 17.35
N THR A 158 8.55 -4.31 18.31
CA THR A 158 9.10 -3.71 19.53
C THR A 158 10.63 -3.56 19.53
N GLY A 159 11.30 -3.84 18.41
CA GLY A 159 12.77 -3.82 18.31
C GLY A 159 13.37 -5.22 18.20
#